data_AF-A0A820HT96-F1
#
_entry.id   AF-A0A820HT96-F1
#
_cell.length_a   1.000
_cell.length_b   1.000
_cell.length_c   1.000
_cell.angle_alpha   90.00
_cell.angle_beta   90.00
_cell.angle_gamma   90.00
#
_symmetry.space_group_name_H-M   'P 1'
#
loop_
_entity.id
_entity.type
_entity.pdbx_description
1 polymer ?
#
loop_
_entity_poly.entity_id
_entity_poly.type
_entity_poly.pdbx_seq_one_letter_code
_entity_poly.pdbx_strand_id
1 'polypeptide(L)'
;QLKRFTFDETNDKLNTFVEYPIVDCNVDDSNNSLYDLVAVSMHVGNLQGGHYTTYARLNGLDQWYHFNDLNIEPVHNTHCLVNRNAYVLVYLKKN
;
A
#
# COMPACT_ATOMS: atom_id res chain seq x y z
N GLN A 1 -6.64 2.61 -5.36
CA GLN A 1 -6.67 3.55 -4.19
C GLN A 1 -7.79 3.10 -3.26
N LEU A 2 -7.52 3.03 -1.96
CA LEU A 2 -8.54 2.77 -0.94
C LEU A 2 -9.18 4.10 -0.53
N LYS A 3 -10.50 4.22 -0.73
CA LYS A 3 -11.26 5.43 -0.41
C LYS A 3 -11.46 5.55 1.10
N ARG A 4 -10.44 6.08 1.79
CA ARG A 4 -10.42 6.16 3.25
C ARG A 4 -10.99 7.45 3.83
N PHE A 5 -10.98 8.56 3.10
CA PHE A 5 -11.47 9.83 3.62
C PHE A 5 -12.93 10.01 3.27
N THR A 6 -13.72 10.34 4.29
CA THR A 6 -15.11 10.76 4.15
C THR A 6 -15.17 12.28 4.11
N PHE A 7 -16.20 12.81 3.44
CA PHE A 7 -16.46 14.25 3.32
C PHE A 7 -17.87 14.56 3.83
N ASP A 8 -18.29 13.83 4.87
CA ASP A 8 -19.52 14.10 5.62
C ASP A 8 -19.22 15.01 6.83
N GLU A 9 -20.18 15.14 7.74
CA GLU A 9 -20.06 15.98 8.94
C GLU A 9 -18.83 15.65 9.80
N THR A 10 -18.33 14.40 9.75
CA THR A 10 -17.20 13.95 10.57
C THR A 10 -15.85 14.22 9.92
N ASN A 11 -15.78 14.27 8.58
CA ASN A 11 -14.52 14.36 7.82
C ASN A 11 -13.47 13.33 8.26
N ASP A 12 -13.92 12.13 8.63
CA ASP A 12 -13.09 11.10 9.24
C ASP A 12 -12.30 10.27 8.21
N LYS A 13 -11.23 9.67 8.72
CA LYS A 13 -10.47 8.63 8.01
C LYS A 13 -10.91 7.24 8.48
N LEU A 14 -11.37 6.42 7.53
CA LEU A 14 -11.68 5.02 7.72
C LEU A 14 -10.40 4.20 8.02
N ASN A 15 -10.33 3.68 9.24
CA ASN A 15 -9.24 2.81 9.73
C ASN A 15 -9.52 1.31 9.52
N THR A 16 -10.46 0.97 8.64
CA THR A 16 -10.79 -0.41 8.28
C THR A 16 -9.55 -1.15 7.80
N PHE A 17 -9.30 -2.33 8.37
CA PHE A 17 -8.26 -3.22 7.86
C PHE A 17 -8.75 -3.82 6.53
N VAL A 18 -7.98 -3.62 5.48
CA VAL A 18 -8.25 -4.19 4.16
C VAL A 18 -7.10 -5.13 3.86
N GLU A 19 -7.40 -6.41 3.79
CA GLU A 19 -6.44 -7.41 3.34
C GLU A 19 -6.28 -7.33 1.82
N TYR A 20 -5.05 -7.46 1.34
CA TYR A 20 -4.75 -7.46 -0.08
C TYR A 20 -3.54 -8.36 -0.38
N PRO A 21 -3.55 -9.07 -1.52
CA PRO A 21 -2.47 -9.99 -1.89
C PRO A 21 -1.18 -9.25 -2.25
N ILE A 22 -0.03 -9.71 -1.76
CA ILE A 22 1.27 -9.15 -2.15
C ILE A 22 1.74 -9.72 -3.50
N VAL A 23 1.37 -10.97 -3.79
CA VAL A 23 1.74 -11.70 -5.00
C VAL A 23 0.50 -12.30 -5.65
N ASP A 24 0.54 -12.47 -6.97
CA ASP A 24 -0.49 -13.16 -7.75
C ASP A 24 -1.91 -12.60 -7.51
N CYS A 25 -2.02 -11.28 -7.37
CA CYS A 25 -3.28 -10.58 -7.32
C CYS A 25 -4.02 -10.73 -8.65
N ASN A 26 -5.20 -11.34 -8.62
CA ASN A 26 -6.11 -11.34 -9.76
C ASN A 26 -7.08 -10.16 -9.62
N VAL A 27 -6.93 -9.17 -10.51
CA VAL A 27 -7.78 -7.95 -10.51
C VAL A 27 -9.03 -8.15 -11.35
N ASP A 28 -9.01 -9.10 -12.29
CA ASP A 28 -10.09 -9.36 -13.25
C ASP A 28 -10.05 -10.82 -13.70
N ASP A 29 -10.99 -11.61 -13.17
CA ASP A 29 -11.15 -13.05 -13.47
C ASP A 29 -11.32 -13.35 -14.96
N SER A 30 -11.67 -12.37 -15.79
CA SER A 30 -11.84 -12.58 -17.23
C SER A 30 -10.53 -12.65 -18.01
N ASN A 31 -9.44 -12.06 -17.49
CA ASN A 31 -8.21 -11.82 -18.24
C ASN A 31 -7.00 -12.63 -17.76
N ASN A 32 -7.16 -13.52 -16.77
CA ASN A 32 -6.10 -14.35 -16.16
C ASN A 32 -4.80 -13.58 -15.88
N SER A 33 -4.90 -12.27 -15.68
CA SER A 33 -3.75 -11.39 -15.54
C SER A 33 -3.42 -11.29 -14.06
N LEU A 34 -2.27 -11.86 -13.69
CA LEU A 34 -1.76 -11.80 -12.33
C LEU A 34 -0.91 -10.54 -12.15
N TYR A 35 -0.99 -9.97 -10.95
CA TYR A 35 -0.24 -8.78 -10.58
C TYR A 35 0.48 -8.98 -9.25
N ASP A 36 1.71 -8.49 -9.15
CA ASP A 36 2.42 -8.42 -7.87
C ASP A 36 2.38 -6.99 -7.34
N LEU A 37 2.21 -6.85 -6.04
CA LEU A 37 2.35 -5.57 -5.36
C LEU A 37 3.81 -5.13 -5.47
N VAL A 38 4.04 -3.91 -5.94
CA VAL A 38 5.38 -3.32 -6.07
C VAL A 38 5.58 -2.10 -5.17
N ALA A 39 4.50 -1.45 -4.76
CA ALA A 39 4.55 -0.40 -3.76
C ALA A 39 3.21 -0.26 -3.02
N VAL A 40 3.28 0.20 -1.78
CA VAL A 40 2.14 0.65 -0.99
C VAL A 40 2.47 1.96 -0.30
N SER A 41 1.69 3.00 -0.61
CA SER A 41 1.71 4.25 0.15
C SER A 41 0.81 4.11 1.36
N MET A 42 1.38 4.41 2.52
CA MET A 42 0.74 4.42 3.83
C MET A 42 0.39 5.86 4.19
N HIS A 43 -0.75 6.05 4.85
CA HIS A 43 -1.12 7.33 5.45
C HIS A 43 -1.39 7.12 6.94
N VAL A 44 -0.79 7.93 7.81
CA VAL A 44 -1.08 8.00 9.25
C VAL A 44 -1.64 9.40 9.55
N GLY A 45 -2.59 9.52 10.47
CA GLY A 45 -3.28 10.79 10.75
C GLY A 45 -4.69 10.84 10.15
N ASN A 46 -5.24 12.05 10.02
CA ASN A 46 -6.62 12.32 9.61
C ASN A 46 -6.67 13.20 8.35
N LEU A 47 -7.85 13.70 7.99
CA LEU A 47 -8.02 14.53 6.79
C LEU A 47 -7.28 15.87 6.90
N GLN A 48 -7.26 16.50 8.07
CA GLN A 48 -6.67 17.82 8.30
C GLN A 48 -5.14 17.78 8.41
N GLY A 49 -4.57 16.63 8.76
CA GLY A 49 -3.13 16.46 8.87
C GLY A 49 -2.73 15.01 9.04
N GLY A 50 -1.62 14.65 8.40
CA GLY A 50 -1.09 13.31 8.46
C GLY A 50 0.29 13.22 7.86
N HIS A 51 0.78 11.98 7.81
CA HIS A 51 2.10 11.65 7.29
C HIS A 51 1.99 10.50 6.29
N TYR A 52 2.67 10.65 5.17
CA TYR A 52 2.76 9.63 4.14
C TYR A 52 4.12 8.96 4.19
N THR A 53 4.12 7.64 4.21
CA THR A 53 5.33 6.85 3.99
C THR A 53 5.04 5.81 2.92
N THR A 54 6.08 5.20 2.34
CA THR A 54 5.89 4.23 1.26
C THR A 54 6.72 2.99 1.54
N TYR A 55 6.13 1.81 1.40
CA TYR A 55 6.91 0.60 1.19
C TYR A 55 6.99 0.34 -0.30
N ALA A 56 8.18 0.11 -0.85
CA ALA A 56 8.34 -0.24 -2.25
C ALA A 56 9.42 -1.30 -2.44
N ARG A 57 9.21 -2.14 -3.46
CA ARG A 57 10.18 -3.15 -3.89
C ARG A 57 11.12 -2.53 -4.92
N LEU A 58 12.43 -2.64 -4.69
CA LEU A 58 13.41 -2.21 -5.68
C LEU A 58 13.60 -3.29 -6.76
N ASN A 59 13.41 -2.90 -8.02
CA ASN A 59 13.61 -3.79 -9.16
C ASN A 59 15.06 -4.32 -9.18
N GLY A 60 15.19 -5.63 -9.39
CA GLY A 60 16.49 -6.32 -9.48
C GLY A 60 17.07 -6.81 -8.14
N LEU A 61 16.53 -6.38 -7.00
CA LEU A 61 16.97 -6.84 -5.67
C LEU A 61 15.93 -7.72 -4.97
N ASP A 62 14.69 -7.76 -5.47
CA ASP A 62 13.53 -8.43 -4.86
C ASP A 62 13.36 -8.12 -3.34
N GLN A 63 13.85 -6.96 -2.92
CA GLN A 63 13.89 -6.51 -1.54
C GLN A 63 12.99 -5.30 -1.35
N TRP A 64 12.20 -5.32 -0.28
CA TRP A 64 11.34 -4.21 0.13
C TRP A 64 12.10 -3.20 0.99
N TYR A 65 11.77 -1.93 0.81
CA TYR A 65 12.28 -0.81 1.59
C TYR A 65 11.14 0.06 2.08
N HIS A 66 11.28 0.60 3.28
CA HIS A 66 10.43 1.63 3.84
C HIS A 66 11.07 3.00 3.58
N PHE A 67 10.36 3.83 2.84
CA PHE A 67 10.70 5.21 2.53
C PHE A 67 9.87 6.11 3.43
N ASN A 68 10.54 6.74 4.38
CA ASN A 68 9.99 7.73 5.31
C ASN A 68 10.77 9.03 5.15
N ASP A 69 10.32 9.86 4.21
CA ASP A 69 11.03 11.07 3.76
C ASP A 69 12.47 10.77 3.34
N LEU A 70 13.46 11.29 4.07
CA LEU A 70 14.88 11.07 3.83
C LEU A 70 15.41 9.76 4.45
N ASN A 71 14.62 9.09 5.28
CA ASN A 71 14.99 7.86 5.96
C ASN A 71 14.54 6.65 5.12
N ILE A 72 15.51 5.83 4.72
CA ILE A 72 15.27 4.64 3.91
C ILE A 72 15.81 3.44 4.66
N GLU A 73 14.94 2.47 4.94
CA GLU A 73 15.28 1.28 5.71
C GLU A 73 14.83 0.00 4.99
N PRO A 74 15.64 -1.08 5.00
CA PRO A 74 15.22 -2.36 4.47
C PRO A 74 14.10 -2.97 5.32
N VAL A 75 13.10 -3.55 4.67
CA VAL A 75 12.01 -4.28 5.32
C VAL A 75 12.41 -5.73 5.51
N HIS A 76 12.51 -6.14 6.77
CA HIS A 76 12.86 -7.52 7.12
C HIS A 76 11.64 -8.44 7.25
N ASN A 77 10.47 -7.87 7.56
CA ASN A 77 9.23 -8.61 7.73
C ASN A 77 8.14 -8.03 6.83
N THR A 78 7.81 -8.76 5.76
CA THR A 78 6.82 -8.34 4.77
C THR A 78 5.39 -8.26 5.32
N HIS A 79 5.09 -8.79 6.51
CA HIS A 79 3.79 -8.59 7.14
C HIS A 79 3.50 -7.10 7.44
N CYS A 80 4.52 -6.25 7.58
CA CYS A 80 4.30 -4.81 7.78
C CYS A 80 3.69 -4.13 6.54
N LEU A 81 3.79 -4.77 5.37
CA LEU A 81 3.26 -4.25 4.11
C LEU A 81 1.73 -4.24 4.06
N VAL A 82 1.05 -5.06 4.88
CA VAL A 82 -0.42 -5.18 4.93
C VAL A 82 -0.92 -4.70 6.28
N ASN A 83 -1.37 -3.45 6.35
CA ASN A 83 -1.86 -2.86 7.60
C ASN A 83 -2.93 -1.77 7.35
N ARG A 84 -3.53 -1.25 8.43
CA ARG A 84 -4.64 -0.28 8.39
C ARG A 84 -4.29 1.07 7.74
N ASN A 85 -3.01 1.42 7.66
CA ASN A 85 -2.54 2.68 7.09
C ASN A 85 -2.43 2.64 5.56
N ALA A 86 -2.51 1.46 4.93
CA ALA A 86 -2.40 1.31 3.48
C ALA A 86 -3.43 2.17 2.75
N TYR A 87 -3.01 3.02 1.83
CA TYR A 87 -3.87 3.99 1.16
C TYR A 87 -3.86 3.83 -0.37
N VAL A 88 -2.67 3.80 -0.97
CA VAL A 88 -2.51 3.52 -2.40
C VAL A 88 -1.71 2.24 -2.58
N LEU A 89 -2.29 1.28 -3.27
CA LEU A 89 -1.64 0.03 -3.68
C LEU A 89 -1.22 0.17 -5.14
N VAL A 90 0.04 -0.16 -5.44
CA VAL A 90 0.58 -0.16 -6.80
C VAL A 90 0.94 -1.59 -7.17
N TYR A 91 0.27 -2.09 -8.20
CA TYR A 91 0.43 -3.44 -8.71
C TYR A 91 1.07 -3.40 -10.09
N LEU A 92 2.03 -4.29 -10.33
CA LEU A 92 2.65 -4.50 -11.63
C LEU A 92 2.16 -5.82 -12.20
N LYS A 93 1.70 -5.80 -13.46
CA LYS A 93 1.28 -7.01 -14.17
C LYS A 93 2.47 -7.94 -14.32
N LYS A 94 2.29 -9.22 -13.98
CA LYS A 94 3.28 -10.28 -14.23
C LYS A 94 3.34 -10.56 -15.73
N ASN A 95 4.55 -10.73 -16.24
CA ASN A 95 4.77 -11.16 -17.63
C ASN A 95 4.44 -12.64 -17.78
#